data_AF-A0A957M3N3-F1
#
_entry.id   AF-A0A957M3N3-F1
#
_cell.length_a   1.000
_cell.length_b   1.000
_cell.length_c   1.000
_cell.angle_alpha   90.00
_cell.angle_beta   90.00
_cell.angle_gamma   90.00
#
_symmetry.space_group_name_H-M   'P 1'
#
loop_
_entity.id
_entity.type
_entity.pdbx_description
1 polymer ?
#
loop_
_entity_poly.entity_id
_entity_poly.type
_entity_poly.pdbx_seq_one_letter_code
_entity_poly.pdbx_strand_id
1 'polypeptide(L)'
;AIVVAQPTRGLDIGATEYVRHKLAEQRHKGAAILLFSEDLDELLELSDRIAVIYEGRIVDILPAAAAAPERLGLLMAGGGDGE
;
A
#
# COMPACT_ATOMS: atom_id res chain seq x y z
N ALA A 1 12.92 11.47 -2.10
CA ALA A 1 11.97 10.50 -1.52
C ALA A 1 10.63 11.20 -1.33
N ILE A 2 9.52 10.49 -1.56
CA ILE A 2 8.15 10.99 -1.43
C ILE A 2 7.46 10.19 -0.33
N VAL A 3 6.80 10.87 0.60
CA VAL A 3 5.96 10.23 1.62
C VAL A 3 4.53 10.69 1.40
N VAL A 4 3.61 9.75 1.23
CA VAL A 4 2.20 10.03 0.98
C VAL A 4 1.35 9.17 1.90
N ALA A 5 0.34 9.80 2.50
CA ALA A 5 -0.61 9.13 3.37
C ALA A 5 -2.03 9.40 2.88
N GLN A 6 -2.76 8.31 2.59
CA GLN A 6 -4.14 8.33 2.12
C GLN A 6 -4.33 9.23 0.88
N PRO A 7 -3.51 9.07 -0.18
CA PRO A 7 -3.40 10.06 -1.26
C PRO A 7 -4.66 10.22 -2.12
N THR A 8 -5.56 9.24 -2.11
CA THR A 8 -6.78 9.21 -2.92
C THR A 8 -8.06 9.30 -2.09
N ARG A 9 -7.94 9.43 -0.75
CA ARG A 9 -9.09 9.45 0.15
C ARG A 9 -9.98 10.67 -0.10
N GLY A 10 -11.25 10.41 -0.40
CA GLY A 10 -12.26 11.47 -0.64
C GLY A 10 -12.16 12.12 -2.03
N LEU A 11 -11.33 11.58 -2.92
CA LEU A 11 -11.30 11.97 -4.32
C LEU A 11 -12.36 11.18 -5.11
N ASP A 12 -12.83 11.76 -6.22
CA ASP A 12 -13.56 11.00 -7.22
C ASP A 12 -12.64 10.04 -7.99
N ILE A 13 -13.23 9.20 -8.84
CA ILE A 13 -12.50 8.19 -9.62
C ILE A 13 -11.45 8.85 -10.54
N GLY A 14 -11.78 9.97 -11.20
CA GLY A 14 -10.87 10.63 -12.14
C GLY A 14 -9.65 11.25 -11.44
N ALA A 15 -9.88 11.90 -10.30
CA ALA A 15 -8.82 12.46 -9.47
C ALA A 15 -7.95 11.37 -8.81
N THR A 16 -8.56 10.24 -8.43
CA THR A 16 -7.87 9.05 -7.91
C THR A 16 -6.87 8.52 -8.94
N GLU A 17 -7.33 8.24 -10.16
CA GLU A 17 -6.48 7.76 -11.26
C GLU A 17 -5.34 8.75 -11.58
N TYR A 18 -5.64 10.05 -11.58
CA TYR A 18 -4.61 11.07 -11.80
C TYR A 18 -3.51 11.01 -10.74
N VAL A 19 -3.86 10.89 -9.45
CA VAL A 19 -2.90 10.79 -8.35
C VAL A 19 -2.07 9.50 -8.45
N ARG A 20 -2.72 8.35 -8.69
CA ARG A 20 -2.04 7.05 -8.88
C ARG A 20 -1.03 7.12 -10.02
N HIS A 21 -1.44 7.67 -11.17
CA HIS A 21 -0.55 7.86 -12.31
C HIS A 21 0.65 8.78 -11.99
N LYS A 22 0.44 9.86 -11.24
CA LYS A 22 1.55 10.74 -10.82
C LYS A 22 2.53 10.06 -9.88
N LEU A 23 2.06 9.21 -8.97
CA LEU A 23 2.94 8.42 -8.11
C LEU A 23 3.76 7.41 -8.94
N ALA A 24 3.12 6.72 -9.88
CA ALA A 24 3.81 5.82 -10.81
C ALA A 24 4.87 6.53 -11.66
N GLU A 25 4.57 7.72 -12.21
CA GLU A 25 5.55 8.54 -12.94
C GLU A 25 6.79 8.87 -12.08
N GLN A 26 6.60 9.24 -10.81
CA GLN A 26 7.72 9.57 -9.92
C GLN A 26 8.57 8.34 -9.60
N ARG A 27 7.92 7.19 -9.38
CA ARG A 27 8.59 5.90 -9.22
C ARG A 27 9.45 5.58 -10.46
N HIS A 28 8.92 5.75 -11.67
CA HIS A 28 9.69 5.54 -12.91
C HIS A 28 10.89 6.48 -13.06
N LYS A 29 10.84 7.68 -12.45
CA LYS A 29 11.98 8.62 -12.38
C LYS A 29 13.01 8.23 -11.31
N GLY A 30 12.84 7.10 -10.62
CA GLY A 30 13.73 6.62 -9.58
C GLY A 30 13.44 7.19 -8.19
N ALA A 31 12.30 7.84 -7.98
CA ALA A 31 11.93 8.31 -6.64
C ALA A 31 11.55 7.13 -5.74
N ALA A 32 12.15 7.04 -4.56
CA ALA A 32 11.64 6.18 -3.49
C ALA A 32 10.34 6.76 -2.93
N ILE A 33 9.30 5.93 -2.86
CA ILE A 33 7.96 6.30 -2.36
C ILE A 33 7.65 5.45 -1.13
N LEU A 34 7.24 6.12 -0.05
CA LEU A 34 6.61 5.50 1.11
C LEU A 34 5.14 5.87 1.10
N LEU A 35 4.29 4.88 0.82
CA LEU A 35 2.85 5.02 0.70
C LEU A 35 2.17 4.40 1.92
N PHE A 36 1.29 5.17 2.56
CA PHE A 36 0.35 4.69 3.58
C PHE A 36 -1.07 4.76 3.01
N SER A 37 -1.79 3.65 3.02
CA SER A 37 -3.16 3.57 2.55
C SER A 37 -3.92 2.47 3.30
N GLU A 38 -5.24 2.59 3.34
CA GLU A 38 -6.16 1.53 3.81
C GLU A 38 -6.84 0.81 2.63
N ASP A 39 -6.66 1.32 1.41
CA ASP A 39 -7.14 0.73 0.17
C ASP A 39 -6.12 -0.31 -0.33
N LEU A 40 -6.51 -1.58 -0.30
CA LEU A 40 -5.66 -2.68 -0.76
C LEU A 40 -5.39 -2.63 -2.27
N ASP A 41 -6.35 -2.16 -3.07
CA ASP A 41 -6.16 -2.08 -4.53
C ASP A 41 -5.09 -1.04 -4.87
N GLU A 42 -5.10 0.11 -4.18
CA GLU A 42 -4.04 1.12 -4.31
C GLU A 42 -2.66 0.58 -3.90
N LEU A 43 -2.60 -0.13 -2.78
CA LEU A 43 -1.35 -0.70 -2.28
C LEU A 43 -0.79 -1.75 -3.24
N LEU A 44 -1.64 -2.64 -3.77
CA LEU A 44 -1.24 -3.71 -4.69
C LEU A 44 -0.81 -3.17 -6.05
N GLU A 45 -1.44 -2.10 -6.53
CA GLU A 45 -1.12 -1.49 -7.81
C GLU A 45 0.21 -0.72 -7.78
N LEU A 46 0.46 0.06 -6.72
CA LEU A 46 1.57 1.02 -6.69
C LEU A 46 2.85 0.50 -6.01
N SER A 47 2.73 -0.49 -5.12
CA SER A 47 3.82 -0.90 -4.23
C SER A 47 4.68 -2.03 -4.80
N ASP A 48 5.98 -2.00 -4.48
CA ASP A 48 6.86 -3.16 -4.66
C ASP A 48 6.73 -4.16 -3.50
N ARG A 49 6.60 -3.63 -2.29
CA ARG A 49 6.51 -4.36 -1.04
C ARG A 49 5.48 -3.69 -0.15
N ILE A 50 4.75 -4.48 0.61
CA ILE A 50 3.71 -4.04 1.53
C ILE A 50 4.11 -4.49 2.93
N ALA A 51 4.25 -3.53 3.84
CA ALA A 51 4.43 -3.79 5.26
C ALA A 51 3.07 -3.68 5.95
N VAL A 52 2.70 -4.69 6.72
CA VAL A 52 1.44 -4.69 7.48
C VAL A 52 1.71 -4.30 8.92
N ILE A 53 0.93 -3.35 9.45
CA ILE A 53 1.03 -2.88 10.83
C ILE A 53 -0.22 -3.34 11.60
N TYR A 54 0.00 -3.97 12.75
CA TYR A 54 -1.03 -4.31 13.72
C TYR A 54 -0.52 -3.98 15.13
N GLU A 55 -1.37 -3.36 15.96
CA GLU A 55 -1.03 -2.89 17.32
C GLU A 55 0.32 -2.14 17.43
N GLY A 56 0.61 -1.29 16.45
CA GLY A 56 1.82 -0.47 16.42
C GLY A 56 3.10 -1.21 16.06
N ARG A 57 3.01 -2.47 15.59
CA ARG A 57 4.15 -3.28 15.16
C ARG A 57 4.01 -3.71 13.71
N ILE A 58 5.12 -3.81 12.99
CA ILE A 58 5.15 -4.43 11.67
C ILE A 58 5.08 -5.95 11.90
N VAL A 59 4.00 -6.58 11.44
CA VAL A 59 3.76 -8.02 11.62
C VAL A 59 4.28 -8.85 10.45
N ASP A 60 4.31 -8.28 9.25
CA ASP A 60 4.90 -8.92 8.06
C ASP A 60 5.31 -7.87 7.01
N ILE A 61 6.23 -8.23 6.12
CA ILE A 61 6.58 -7.45 4.93
C ILE A 61 6.64 -8.38 3.71
N LEU A 62 5.68 -8.21 2.81
CA LEU A 62 5.49 -9.09 1.66
C LEU A 62 5.82 -8.35 0.35
N PRO A 63 6.39 -9.03 -0.66
CA PRO A 63 6.36 -8.53 -2.03
C PRO A 63 4.89 -8.34 -2.46
N ALA A 64 4.55 -7.23 -3.12
CA ALA A 64 3.18 -6.98 -3.57
C ALA A 64 2.66 -8.10 -4.49
N ALA A 65 3.54 -8.66 -5.33
CA ALA A 65 3.24 -9.80 -6.20
C ALA A 65 2.84 -11.10 -5.46
N ALA A 66 3.12 -11.22 -4.17
CA ALA A 66 2.77 -12.37 -3.34
C ALA A 66 1.77 -12.03 -2.22
N ALA A 67 1.25 -10.80 -2.21
CA ALA A 67 0.41 -10.26 -1.15
C ALA A 67 -1.08 -10.38 -1.52
N ALA A 68 -1.65 -11.59 -1.41
CA ALA A 68 -3.08 -11.77 -1.63
C ALA A 68 -3.92 -10.87 -0.69
N PRO A 69 -4.99 -10.20 -1.17
CA PRO A 69 -5.83 -9.32 -0.34
C PRO A 69 -6.34 -10.00 0.94
N GLU A 70 -6.71 -11.27 0.86
CA GLU A 70 -7.21 -12.06 2.00
C GLU A 70 -6.13 -12.24 3.06
N ARG A 71 -4.88 -12.49 2.64
CA ARG A 71 -3.74 -12.60 3.55
C ARG A 71 -3.41 -11.27 4.20
N LEU A 72 -3.43 -10.18 3.42
CA LEU A 72 -3.23 -8.84 3.96
C LEU A 72 -4.30 -8.49 4.99
N GLY A 73 -5.57 -8.75 4.68
CA GLY A 73 -6.70 -8.54 5.60
C GLY A 73 -6.56 -9.36 6.88
N LEU A 74 -6.13 -10.63 6.78
CA LEU A 74 -5.87 -11.49 7.95
C LEU A 74 -4.79 -10.88 8.85
N LEU A 75 -3.64 -10.50 8.28
CA LEU A 75 -2.53 -9.86 9.00
C LEU A 75 -2.93 -8.52 9.63
N MET A 76 -3.74 -7.71 8.93
CA MET A 76 -4.27 -6.44 9.44
C MET A 76 -5.25 -6.63 10.62
N ALA A 77 -5.91 -7.79 10.68
CA ALA A 77 -6.80 -8.16 11.78
C ALA A 77 -6.08 -8.86 12.95
N GLY A 78 -4.76 -9.09 12.84
CA GLY A 78 -3.96 -9.80 13.83
C GLY A 78 -3.87 -11.31 13.64
N GLY A 79 -4.47 -11.87 12.58
CA GLY A 79 -4.32 -13.28 12.22
C GLY A 79 -3.06 -13.47 11.38
N GLY A 80 -1.96 -13.87 12.02
CA GLY A 80 -0.76 -14.36 11.33
C GLY A 80 -0.46 -15.78 11.77
N ASP A 81 0.32 -16.54 11.00
CA ASP A 81 0.69 -17.94 11.24
C ASP A 81 1.52 -18.19 12.54
N GLY A 82 1.44 -17.30 13.52
CA GLY A 82 2.14 -17.34 14.80
C GLY A 82 1.24 -17.43 16.04
N GLU A 83 -0.08 -17.62 15.87
CA GLU A 83 -1.02 -17.87 16.99
C GLU A 83 -2.10 -18.90 16.61
#